data_AF-A0A1X1RHB0-F1
#
_entry.id   AF-A0A1X1RHB0-F1
#
_cell.length_a   1.000
_cell.length_b   1.000
_cell.length_c   1.000
_cell.angle_alpha   90.00
_cell.angle_beta   90.00
_cell.angle_gamma   90.00
#
_symmetry.space_group_name_H-M   'P 1'
#
loop_
_entity.id
_entity.type
_entity.pdbx_description
1 polymer ?
#
loop_
_entity_poly.entity_id
_entity_poly.type
_entity_poly.pdbx_seq_one_letter_code
_entity_poly.pdbx_strand_id
1 'polypeptide(L)'
;MTAPVRLAVLIAVFVAALTGWAIGGFAGAATALALVGPVAVVPWRGRPLWSWLARYRRHRREHPRPDPVTVANDGCGGGVRELRGTAVAAVAVLGRRHRPTLFTGSTAAHSDDTLDVAALAALLHQPLGLTLESLSVVTLGARRRSHGDYPRVYDTLIGTPPYAGTRETWVILRIAALPNAGALADRISTGVAAVAAAQRIGAALRRGAVRARVASAADIVELDRRIGGGVRDPRWRSVRADDGWYTSYAYRPHEVTAANLAQAWTLRVDGLIQTVTLYPDGRLSATLTTRTNQPPPAPPSVLLTGLPGEQLDALAAARCGPTVRLRGLRTGPVPAALALPVGASGVLIGPAQDGYRLALPFTDPGEPTRIRLAADDALTKRLVLRAAAAGERITVHTADRRRWAALQMPGITVTDGPRPAPDTTVSVVDGAVSAAAPAEPAVRLSPAPRPPTVIEATGPSPAAGAAGDGADAGAADADIVITQAGPDTVDIGIAGRVHRVRIDLFRVENRYLRIESEAAPEPELAGADR
;
A
#
# COMPACT_ATOMS: atom_id res chain seq x y z
N MET A 1 10.59 -10.38 34.25
CA MET A 1 10.33 -9.07 34.89
C MET A 1 11.65 -8.31 34.91
N THR A 2 11.67 -7.02 34.59
CA THR A 2 12.88 -6.19 34.72
C THR A 2 13.15 -5.90 36.21
N ALA A 3 14.42 -5.70 36.59
CA ALA A 3 14.82 -5.39 37.97
C ALA A 3 14.01 -4.26 38.65
N PRO A 4 13.76 -3.10 38.00
CA PRO A 4 12.97 -2.02 38.61
C PRO A 4 11.50 -2.41 38.84
N VAL A 5 10.94 -3.28 37.99
CA VAL A 5 9.57 -3.77 38.13
C VAL A 5 9.44 -4.74 39.30
N ARG A 6 10.44 -5.61 39.53
CA ARG A 6 10.49 -6.46 40.72
C ARG A 6 10.56 -5.63 41.99
N LEU A 7 11.42 -4.61 42.01
CA LEU A 7 11.55 -3.70 43.14
C LEU A 7 10.22 -2.98 43.46
N ALA A 8 9.57 -2.41 42.45
CA ALA A 8 8.29 -1.72 42.62
C ALA A 8 7.17 -2.65 43.12
N VAL A 9 7.12 -3.89 42.63
CA VAL A 9 6.18 -4.91 43.13
C VAL A 9 6.48 -5.27 44.58
N LEU A 10 7.75 -5.44 44.94
CA LEU A 10 8.17 -5.77 46.29
C LEU A 10 7.81 -4.64 47.28
N ILE A 11 8.08 -3.39 46.89
CA ILE A 11 7.69 -2.20 47.66
C ILE A 11 6.17 -2.12 47.81
N ALA A 12 5.41 -2.33 46.73
CA ALA A 12 3.95 -2.27 46.78
C ALA A 12 3.35 -3.34 47.71
N VAL A 13 3.86 -4.57 47.66
CA VAL A 13 3.43 -5.66 48.57
C VAL A 13 3.83 -5.35 50.01
N PHE A 14 5.04 -4.83 50.23
CA PHE A 14 5.53 -4.47 51.56
C PHE A 14 4.72 -3.31 52.18
N VAL A 15 4.45 -2.26 51.41
CA VAL A 15 3.61 -1.13 51.83
C VAL A 15 2.19 -1.60 52.11
N ALA A 16 1.60 -2.43 51.24
CA ALA A 16 0.26 -2.99 51.46
C ALA A 16 0.19 -3.83 52.75
N ALA A 17 1.20 -4.67 53.00
CA ALA A 17 1.32 -5.46 54.23
C ALA A 17 1.40 -4.57 55.47
N LEU A 18 2.24 -3.54 55.45
CA LEU A 18 2.39 -2.57 56.54
C LEU A 18 1.11 -1.79 56.81
N THR A 19 0.44 -1.30 55.75
CA THR A 19 -0.83 -0.58 55.90
C THR A 19 -1.95 -1.48 56.41
N GLY A 20 -2.02 -2.74 55.93
CA GLY A 20 -2.99 -3.71 56.42
C GLY A 20 -2.73 -4.07 57.88
N TRP A 21 -1.46 -4.22 58.26
CA TRP A 21 -1.05 -4.47 59.63
C TRP A 21 -1.39 -3.31 60.57
N ALA A 22 -1.18 -2.07 60.13
CA ALA A 22 -1.50 -0.88 60.92
C ALA A 22 -3.01 -0.70 61.17
N ILE A 23 -3.86 -1.11 60.23
CA ILE A 23 -5.32 -0.93 60.33
C ILE A 23 -5.99 -2.09 61.09
N GLY A 24 -5.54 -3.33 60.88
CA GLY A 24 -6.25 -4.52 61.35
C GLY A 24 -5.35 -5.63 61.91
N GLY A 25 -4.09 -5.31 62.27
CA GLY A 25 -3.14 -6.29 62.78
C GLY A 25 -2.88 -7.43 61.79
N PHE A 26 -2.72 -8.65 62.29
CA PHE A 26 -2.47 -9.83 61.44
C PHE A 26 -3.58 -10.09 60.43
N ALA A 27 -4.85 -9.90 60.81
CA ALA A 27 -5.98 -10.11 59.91
C ALA A 27 -5.98 -9.09 58.76
N GLY A 28 -5.68 -7.82 59.05
CA GLY A 28 -5.56 -6.75 58.05
C GLY A 28 -4.36 -6.92 57.12
N ALA A 29 -3.21 -7.37 57.65
CA ALA A 29 -2.05 -7.70 56.84
C ALA A 29 -2.34 -8.87 55.89
N ALA A 30 -3.00 -9.92 56.38
CA ALA A 30 -3.38 -11.09 55.59
C ALA A 30 -4.37 -10.74 54.47
N THR A 31 -5.38 -9.91 54.75
CA THR A 31 -6.32 -9.45 53.72
C THR A 31 -5.65 -8.57 52.68
N ALA A 32 -4.78 -7.64 53.09
CA ALA A 32 -4.04 -6.78 52.16
C ALA A 32 -3.11 -7.60 51.25
N LEU A 33 -2.39 -8.60 51.80
CA LEU A 33 -1.58 -9.51 51.00
C LEU A 33 -2.43 -10.37 50.06
N ALA A 34 -3.58 -10.87 50.52
CA ALA A 34 -4.47 -11.70 49.72
C ALA A 34 -5.10 -10.92 48.55
N LEU A 35 -5.32 -9.61 48.69
CA LEU A 35 -5.82 -8.74 47.61
C LEU A 35 -4.70 -8.27 46.67
N VAL A 36 -3.58 -7.80 47.20
CA VAL A 36 -2.50 -7.17 46.42
C VAL A 36 -1.54 -8.20 45.83
N GLY A 37 -1.26 -9.29 46.54
CA GLY A 37 -0.38 -10.36 46.10
C GLY A 37 -0.76 -10.94 44.74
N PRO A 38 -2.02 -11.38 44.52
CA PRO A 38 -2.45 -11.88 43.23
C PRO A 38 -2.39 -10.83 42.13
N VAL A 39 -2.79 -9.59 42.40
CA VAL A 39 -2.78 -8.50 41.41
C VAL A 39 -1.37 -8.10 40.99
N ALA A 40 -0.42 -8.13 41.93
CA ALA A 40 0.96 -7.70 41.71
C ALA A 40 1.84 -8.83 41.15
N VAL A 41 1.59 -10.08 41.56
CA VAL A 41 2.47 -11.23 41.29
C VAL A 41 1.90 -12.19 40.25
N VAL A 42 0.58 -12.43 40.22
CA VAL A 42 -0.01 -13.44 39.32
C VAL A 42 0.01 -12.91 37.88
N PRO A 43 0.77 -13.56 36.98
CA PRO A 43 0.89 -13.11 35.61
C PRO A 43 -0.34 -13.56 34.80
N TRP A 44 -1.34 -12.69 34.63
CA TRP A 44 -2.42 -12.94 33.69
C TRP A 44 -1.89 -12.89 32.24
N ARG A 45 -1.92 -14.04 31.55
CA ARG A 45 -1.37 -14.23 30.18
C ARG A 45 0.09 -13.79 30.09
N GLY A 46 0.90 -14.17 31.08
CA GLY A 46 2.34 -13.91 31.10
C GLY A 46 2.75 -12.49 31.48
N ARG A 47 1.83 -11.65 31.97
CA ARG A 47 2.13 -10.27 32.42
C ARG A 47 1.33 -9.88 33.67
N PRO A 48 1.88 -9.05 34.56
CA PRO A 48 1.17 -8.61 35.76
C PRO A 48 0.01 -7.66 35.43
N LEU A 49 -1.03 -7.64 36.25
CA LEU A 49 -2.28 -6.91 36.00
C LEU A 49 -2.10 -5.39 35.86
N TRP A 50 -1.19 -4.78 36.62
CA TRP A 50 -0.90 -3.34 36.49
C TRP A 50 -0.40 -2.97 35.08
N SER A 51 0.27 -3.91 34.39
CA SER A 51 0.74 -3.67 33.01
C SER A 51 -0.43 -3.64 32.01
N TRP A 52 -1.52 -4.35 32.31
CA TRP A 52 -2.77 -4.31 31.58
C TRP A 52 -3.54 -3.02 31.89
N LEU A 53 -3.59 -2.60 33.16
CA LEU A 53 -4.22 -1.34 33.56
C LEU A 53 -3.51 -0.12 32.95
N ALA A 54 -2.17 -0.09 32.97
CA ALA A 54 -1.40 0.98 32.32
C ALA A 54 -1.64 1.02 30.80
N ARG A 55 -1.77 -0.16 30.16
CA ARG A 55 -2.13 -0.26 28.74
C ARG A 55 -3.55 0.22 28.49
N TYR A 56 -4.50 -0.13 29.36
CA TYR A 56 -5.87 0.40 29.31
C TYR A 56 -5.93 1.92 29.51
N ARG A 57 -5.05 2.53 30.30
CA ARG A 57 -5.01 4.00 30.39
C ARG A 57 -4.35 4.67 29.18
N ARG A 58 -3.36 4.03 28.55
CA ARG A 58 -2.59 4.60 27.42
C ARG A 58 -3.26 4.42 26.07
N HIS A 59 -3.99 3.32 25.84
CA HIS A 59 -4.54 2.99 24.51
C HIS A 59 -5.49 4.06 23.94
N ARG A 60 -6.04 4.94 24.79
CA ARG A 60 -6.97 6.01 24.38
C ARG A 60 -6.32 7.34 24.02
N ARG A 61 -5.00 7.48 24.18
CA ARG A 61 -4.32 8.77 24.01
C ARG A 61 -3.59 8.83 22.68
N GLU A 62 -4.19 9.52 21.71
CA GLU A 62 -3.43 10.02 20.58
C GLU A 62 -2.67 11.27 21.01
N HIS A 63 -1.43 11.40 20.55
CA HIS A 63 -0.61 12.57 20.85
C HIS A 63 -0.68 13.53 19.66
N PRO A 64 -0.85 14.84 19.91
CA PRO A 64 -0.74 15.85 18.87
C PRO A 64 0.60 15.70 18.15
N ARG A 65 0.57 15.73 16.82
CA ARG A 65 1.77 15.67 15.98
C ARG A 65 1.95 17.05 15.35
N PRO A 66 3.13 17.66 15.46
CA PRO A 66 3.41 18.91 14.77
C PRO A 66 3.43 18.68 13.27
N ASP A 67 3.08 19.70 12.51
CA ASP A 67 3.15 19.65 11.06
C ASP A 67 4.62 19.54 10.60
N PRO A 68 4.89 18.77 9.54
CA PRO A 68 6.23 18.66 9.00
C PRO A 68 6.65 19.98 8.35
N VAL A 69 7.94 20.30 8.46
CA VAL A 69 8.55 21.51 7.91
C VAL A 69 9.45 21.12 6.73
N THR A 70 9.49 21.96 5.71
CA THR A 70 10.43 21.80 4.59
C THR A 70 11.78 22.36 4.98
N VAL A 71 12.81 21.52 4.91
CA VAL A 71 14.21 21.88 5.16
C VAL A 71 14.99 21.64 3.88
N ALA A 72 15.88 22.55 3.53
CA ALA A 72 16.77 22.38 2.38
C ALA A 72 18.14 21.87 2.81
N ASN A 73 18.70 20.94 2.04
CA ASN A 73 20.10 20.54 2.12
C ASN A 73 20.66 20.50 0.70
N ASP A 74 21.78 21.19 0.45
CA ASP A 74 22.46 21.28 -0.85
C ASP A 74 21.51 21.71 -2.00
N GLY A 75 20.66 22.71 -1.73
CA GLY A 75 19.68 23.23 -2.70
C GLY A 75 18.48 22.31 -2.95
N CYS A 76 18.43 21.11 -2.37
CA CYS A 76 17.31 20.19 -2.49
C CYS A 76 16.46 20.17 -1.20
N GLY A 77 15.17 20.48 -1.34
CA GLY A 77 14.21 20.44 -0.22
C GLY A 77 13.79 19.02 0.17
N GLY A 78 13.54 18.82 1.47
CA GLY A 78 12.95 17.61 2.03
C GLY A 78 12.03 17.93 3.20
N GLY A 79 11.00 17.13 3.38
CA GLY A 79 10.11 17.21 4.54
C GLY A 79 10.77 16.58 5.76
N VAL A 80 10.72 17.28 6.89
CA VAL A 80 11.16 16.78 8.18
C VAL A 80 10.08 17.02 9.21
N ARG A 81 9.85 16.03 10.07
CA ARG A 81 9.09 16.24 11.30
C ARG A 81 9.99 16.00 12.51
N GLU A 82 10.08 17.01 13.37
CA GLU A 82 10.73 16.87 14.67
C GLU A 82 9.69 16.65 15.76
N LEU A 83 9.83 15.55 16.50
CA LEU A 83 8.91 15.20 17.57
C LEU A 83 9.66 14.45 18.67
N ARG A 84 9.57 14.95 19.91
CA ARG A 84 10.19 14.34 21.11
C ARG A 84 11.71 14.12 20.98
N GLY A 85 12.41 15.06 20.35
CA GLY A 85 13.85 14.96 20.13
C GLY A 85 14.24 13.93 19.05
N THR A 86 13.28 13.48 18.23
CA THR A 86 13.55 12.65 17.06
C THR A 86 13.20 13.44 15.80
N ALA A 87 14.15 13.61 14.89
CA ALA A 87 13.89 14.10 13.54
C ALA A 87 13.55 12.93 12.63
N VAL A 88 12.48 13.07 11.86
CA VAL A 88 11.93 12.04 10.99
C VAL A 88 11.87 12.58 9.57
N ALA A 89 12.41 11.82 8.63
CA ALA A 89 12.29 12.08 7.20
C ALA A 89 11.79 10.80 6.50
N ALA A 90 11.23 10.96 5.31
CA ALA A 90 10.72 9.85 4.52
C ALA A 90 11.26 9.90 3.08
N VAL A 91 11.36 8.73 2.47
CA VAL A 91 11.73 8.53 1.07
C VAL A 91 10.66 7.68 0.42
N ALA A 92 10.01 8.20 -0.62
CA ALA A 92 9.10 7.43 -1.47
C ALA A 92 9.92 6.49 -2.35
N VAL A 93 9.61 5.21 -2.32
CA VAL A 93 10.22 4.20 -3.21
C VAL A 93 9.28 4.00 -4.39
N LEU A 94 9.72 4.44 -5.56
CA LEU A 94 8.94 4.46 -6.80
C LEU A 94 9.11 3.17 -7.61
N GLY A 95 10.13 2.36 -7.29
CA GLY A 95 10.37 1.09 -7.95
C GLY A 95 10.90 1.25 -9.38
N ARG A 96 10.63 0.25 -10.21
CA ARG A 96 11.04 0.16 -11.61
C ARG A 96 9.81 0.31 -12.50
N ARG A 97 9.98 1.10 -13.56
CA ARG A 97 8.90 1.47 -14.45
C ARG A 97 8.29 0.24 -15.15
N HIS A 98 6.95 0.15 -15.12
CA HIS A 98 6.12 -0.83 -15.84
C HIS A 98 6.58 -2.29 -15.77
N ARG A 99 7.08 -2.75 -14.61
CA ARG A 99 7.49 -4.15 -14.46
C ARG A 99 6.26 -5.06 -14.31
N PRO A 100 6.11 -6.08 -15.19
CA PRO A 100 5.01 -7.03 -15.05
C PRO A 100 5.21 -7.89 -13.80
N THR A 101 4.08 -8.30 -13.20
CA THR A 101 4.05 -9.31 -12.15
C THR A 101 3.52 -10.61 -12.71
N LEU A 102 4.25 -11.70 -12.51
CA LEU A 102 3.88 -13.06 -12.93
C LEU A 102 3.37 -13.85 -11.73
N PHE A 103 2.22 -14.50 -11.88
CA PHE A 103 1.66 -15.39 -10.87
C PHE A 103 2.00 -16.84 -11.20
N THR A 104 2.80 -17.44 -10.33
CA THR A 104 3.21 -18.84 -10.43
C THR A 104 2.28 -19.67 -9.54
N GLY A 105 1.20 -20.18 -10.15
CA GLY A 105 0.17 -20.94 -9.44
C GLY A 105 -0.61 -20.12 -8.41
N SER A 106 -1.01 -20.76 -7.31
CA SER A 106 -1.97 -20.19 -6.35
C SER A 106 -1.35 -19.44 -5.18
N THR A 107 -0.03 -19.50 -5.00
CA THR A 107 0.63 -19.10 -3.74
C THR A 107 1.73 -18.05 -3.89
N ALA A 108 2.22 -17.81 -5.10
CA ALA A 108 3.36 -16.93 -5.32
C ALA A 108 3.13 -15.94 -6.47
N ALA A 109 3.74 -14.77 -6.31
CA ALA A 109 3.82 -13.73 -7.32
C ALA A 109 5.28 -13.28 -7.40
N HIS A 110 5.78 -13.19 -8.61
CA HIS A 110 7.14 -12.79 -8.91
C HIS A 110 7.11 -11.51 -9.73
N SER A 111 7.90 -10.53 -9.31
CA SER A 111 8.12 -9.27 -10.01
C SER A 111 9.61 -8.95 -9.93
N ASP A 112 10.15 -8.37 -11.00
CA ASP A 112 11.51 -7.85 -11.03
C ASP A 112 11.64 -6.50 -10.29
N ASP A 113 10.52 -5.88 -9.93
CA ASP A 113 10.47 -4.67 -9.12
C ASP A 113 10.47 -5.03 -7.63
N THR A 114 11.67 -5.24 -7.08
CA THR A 114 11.87 -5.60 -5.67
C THR A 114 12.86 -4.66 -4.99
N LEU A 115 12.65 -4.48 -3.69
CA LEU A 115 13.54 -3.79 -2.78
C LEU A 115 14.06 -4.81 -1.76
N ASP A 116 15.37 -5.01 -1.71
CA ASP A 116 15.98 -5.77 -0.64
C ASP A 116 16.07 -4.93 0.63
N VAL A 117 15.19 -5.23 1.58
CA VAL A 117 15.14 -4.53 2.87
C VAL A 117 16.36 -4.85 3.72
N ALA A 118 16.95 -6.05 3.59
CA ALA A 118 18.14 -6.42 4.37
C ALA A 118 19.34 -5.53 4.01
N ALA A 119 19.51 -5.18 2.73
CA ALA A 119 20.56 -4.28 2.27
C ALA A 119 20.47 -2.86 2.87
N LEU A 120 19.29 -2.42 3.32
CA LEU A 120 19.12 -1.11 3.97
C LEU A 120 19.71 -1.06 5.37
N ALA A 121 20.02 -2.20 6.00
CA ALA A 121 20.62 -2.23 7.33
C ALA A 121 21.98 -1.52 7.38
N ALA A 122 22.77 -1.60 6.29
CA ALA A 122 24.03 -0.87 6.17
C ALA A 122 23.84 0.66 6.20
N LEU A 123 22.67 1.16 5.78
CA LEU A 123 22.34 2.58 5.76
C LEU A 123 21.85 3.11 7.12
N LEU A 124 21.75 2.27 8.16
CA LEU A 124 21.46 2.73 9.53
C LEU A 124 22.63 3.52 10.11
N HIS A 125 23.86 3.21 9.69
CA HIS A 125 25.05 3.95 10.06
C HIS A 125 25.39 4.94 8.94
N GLN A 126 25.36 6.23 9.27
CA GLN A 126 25.59 7.32 8.35
C GLN A 126 27.00 7.88 8.55
N PRO A 127 27.57 8.57 7.54
CA PRO A 127 28.89 9.20 7.67
C PRO A 127 28.96 10.18 8.84
N LEU A 128 30.16 10.36 9.39
CA LEU A 128 30.47 11.25 10.52
C LEU A 128 29.76 10.82 11.83
N GLY A 129 29.72 9.51 12.09
CA GLY A 129 29.25 8.95 13.37
C GLY A 129 27.74 9.06 13.64
N LEU A 130 26.95 9.52 12.67
CA LEU A 130 25.51 9.64 12.80
C LEU A 130 24.86 8.26 12.67
N THR A 131 24.05 7.86 13.64
CA THR A 131 23.36 6.56 13.63
C THR A 131 21.85 6.76 13.70
N LEU A 132 21.11 6.13 12.78
CA LEU A 132 19.66 6.14 12.78
C LEU A 132 19.12 5.32 13.97
N GLU A 133 18.10 5.83 14.65
CA GLU A 133 17.39 5.10 15.70
C GLU A 133 16.67 3.88 15.13
N SER A 134 16.03 4.07 13.98
CA SER A 134 15.41 3.01 13.19
C SER A 134 15.18 3.43 11.75
N LEU A 135 15.04 2.44 10.87
CA LEU A 135 14.64 2.60 9.48
C LEU A 135 13.45 1.67 9.22
N SER A 136 12.29 2.22 8.91
CA SER A 136 11.06 1.46 8.64
C SER A 136 10.71 1.49 7.16
N VAL A 137 10.60 0.32 6.54
CA VAL A 137 9.98 0.14 5.24
C VAL A 137 8.48 -0.08 5.47
N VAL A 138 7.68 0.89 5.05
CA VAL A 138 6.22 0.89 5.17
C VAL A 138 5.63 0.72 3.78
N THR A 139 4.98 -0.41 3.56
CA THR A 139 4.24 -0.68 2.33
C THR A 139 2.75 -0.62 2.64
N LEU A 140 2.04 0.28 1.99
CA LEU A 140 0.59 0.40 2.10
C LEU A 140 -0.08 0.17 0.75
N GLY A 141 -1.33 -0.27 0.76
CA GLY A 141 -2.07 -0.50 -0.46
C GLY A 141 -3.32 -1.32 -0.26
N ALA A 142 -3.87 -1.80 -1.35
CA ALA A 142 -5.03 -2.67 -1.34
C ALA A 142 -4.95 -3.70 -2.46
N ARG A 143 -5.54 -4.87 -2.21
CA ARG A 143 -5.68 -5.91 -3.24
C ARG A 143 -6.60 -5.46 -4.36
N ARG A 144 -7.69 -4.75 -4.03
CA ARG A 144 -8.67 -4.19 -4.96
C ARG A 144 -9.14 -2.83 -4.46
N ARG A 145 -9.85 -2.09 -5.31
CA ARG A 145 -10.67 -0.94 -4.89
C ARG A 145 -11.66 -1.37 -3.80
N SER A 146 -11.83 -0.55 -2.75
CA SER A 146 -12.68 -0.87 -1.59
C SER A 146 -14.19 -0.78 -1.87
N HIS A 147 -14.63 0.04 -2.82
CA HIS A 147 -16.03 0.31 -3.16
C HIS A 147 -16.40 -0.15 -4.58
N GLY A 148 -17.69 -0.40 -4.81
CA GLY A 148 -18.24 -0.87 -6.08
C GLY A 148 -18.42 -2.39 -6.13
N ASP A 149 -19.30 -2.84 -7.02
CA ASP A 149 -19.68 -4.26 -7.11
C ASP A 149 -18.65 -5.09 -7.87
N TYR A 150 -18.15 -4.59 -9.00
CA TYR A 150 -17.18 -5.31 -9.82
C TYR A 150 -15.84 -5.60 -9.11
N PRO A 151 -15.23 -4.68 -8.33
CA PRO A 151 -13.98 -4.97 -7.62
C PRO A 151 -14.05 -6.22 -6.73
N ARG A 152 -15.20 -6.49 -6.08
CA ARG A 152 -15.39 -7.72 -5.28
C ARG A 152 -15.37 -8.98 -6.13
N VAL A 153 -15.96 -8.92 -7.32
CA VAL A 153 -15.92 -10.01 -8.30
C VAL A 153 -14.51 -10.16 -8.85
N TYR A 154 -13.86 -9.07 -9.24
CA TYR A 154 -12.48 -9.08 -9.73
C TYR A 154 -11.50 -9.76 -8.76
N ASP A 155 -11.68 -9.53 -7.46
CA ASP A 155 -10.91 -10.20 -6.40
C ASP A 155 -11.04 -11.74 -6.39
N THR A 156 -12.21 -12.27 -6.79
CA THR A 156 -12.40 -13.72 -6.96
C THR A 156 -11.73 -14.24 -8.24
N LEU A 157 -11.72 -13.44 -9.32
CA LEU A 157 -11.10 -13.77 -10.60
C LEU A 157 -9.56 -13.79 -10.53
N ILE A 158 -8.97 -12.95 -9.69
CA ILE A 158 -7.53 -12.99 -9.39
C ILE A 158 -7.16 -14.31 -8.69
N GLY A 159 -8.03 -14.81 -7.81
CA GLY A 159 -7.84 -16.08 -7.08
C GLY A 159 -7.18 -15.87 -5.72
N THR A 160 -6.24 -16.73 -5.36
CA THR A 160 -5.47 -16.66 -4.11
C THR A 160 -4.02 -16.13 -4.17
N PRO A 161 -3.40 -15.83 -5.34
CA PRO A 161 -2.02 -15.38 -5.33
C PRO A 161 -1.89 -14.00 -4.64
N PRO A 162 -0.70 -13.69 -4.09
CA PRO A 162 -0.44 -12.41 -3.46
C PRO A 162 -0.47 -11.31 -4.52
N TYR A 163 -1.53 -10.51 -4.50
CA TYR A 163 -1.82 -9.50 -5.51
C TYR A 163 -2.01 -8.15 -4.85
N ALA A 164 -1.47 -7.10 -5.47
CA ALA A 164 -1.70 -5.74 -5.05
C ALA A 164 -2.19 -4.90 -6.22
N GLY A 165 -3.49 -4.60 -6.25
CA GLY A 165 -4.03 -3.66 -7.22
C GLY A 165 -3.45 -2.25 -7.03
N THR A 166 -3.23 -1.84 -5.78
CA THR A 166 -2.42 -0.67 -5.42
C THR A 166 -1.38 -1.04 -4.38
N ARG A 167 -0.16 -0.54 -4.54
CA ARG A 167 0.92 -0.70 -3.56
C ARG A 167 1.87 0.48 -3.65
N GLU A 168 2.11 1.10 -2.52
CA GLU A 168 3.01 2.23 -2.35
C GLU A 168 3.99 1.89 -1.22
N THR A 169 5.28 2.17 -1.43
CA THR A 169 6.34 1.83 -0.49
C THR A 169 7.10 3.08 -0.07
N TRP A 170 7.28 3.24 1.24
CA TRP A 170 7.99 4.34 1.86
C TRP A 170 9.10 3.83 2.76
N VAL A 171 10.22 4.53 2.79
CA VAL A 171 11.29 4.33 3.78
C VAL A 171 11.26 5.51 4.73
N ILE A 172 10.90 5.26 5.99
CA ILE A 172 10.88 6.24 7.06
C ILE A 172 12.15 6.08 7.89
N LEU A 173 12.95 7.13 7.99
CA LEU A 173 14.16 7.17 8.79
C LEU A 173 13.96 8.06 10.01
N ARG A 174 14.53 7.63 11.14
CA ARG A 174 14.39 8.32 12.44
C ARG A 174 15.75 8.58 13.05
N ILE A 175 16.03 9.82 13.38
CA ILE A 175 17.27 10.26 14.03
C ILE A 175 16.92 10.79 15.42
N ALA A 176 17.34 10.09 16.46
CA ALA A 176 17.23 10.58 17.83
C ALA A 176 18.38 11.55 18.13
N ALA A 177 18.08 12.75 18.60
CA ALA A 177 19.07 13.80 18.83
C ALA A 177 20.03 13.46 19.99
N LEU A 178 19.50 12.92 21.09
CA LEU A 178 20.29 12.65 22.31
C LEU A 178 21.45 11.66 22.09
N PRO A 179 21.24 10.45 21.52
CA PRO A 179 22.34 9.53 21.25
C PRO A 179 23.33 10.04 20.19
N ASN A 180 22.89 10.98 19.34
CA ASN A 180 23.69 11.53 18.25
C ASN A 180 24.23 12.93 18.56
N ALA A 181 24.20 13.38 19.82
CA ALA A 181 24.56 14.75 20.18
C ALA A 181 25.96 15.16 19.66
N GLY A 182 26.95 14.28 19.77
CA GLY A 182 28.29 14.51 19.22
C GLY A 182 28.31 14.63 17.68
N ALA A 183 27.61 13.74 16.97
CA ALA A 183 27.54 13.76 15.51
C ALA A 183 26.68 14.91 14.94
N LEU A 184 25.84 15.52 15.78
CA LEU A 184 24.98 16.65 15.44
C LEU A 184 25.61 18.00 15.82
N ALA A 185 26.59 18.03 16.72
CA ALA A 185 27.25 19.27 17.16
C ALA A 185 27.88 20.04 15.99
N ASP A 186 28.47 19.33 15.01
CA ASP A 186 29.10 19.92 13.84
C ASP A 186 28.13 20.17 12.66
N ARG A 187 26.81 20.03 12.89
CA ARG A 187 25.78 20.17 11.85
C ARG A 187 24.86 21.34 12.11
N ILE A 188 24.33 21.92 11.03
CA ILE A 188 23.43 23.08 11.08
C ILE A 188 22.18 22.80 11.91
N SER A 189 21.54 21.65 11.69
CA SER A 189 20.39 21.20 12.48
C SER A 189 20.14 19.70 12.33
N THR A 190 19.36 19.15 13.27
CA THR A 190 18.89 17.76 13.21
C THR A 190 18.04 17.52 11.95
N GLY A 191 17.20 18.48 11.57
CA GLY A 191 16.43 18.40 10.33
C GLY A 191 17.26 18.38 9.07
N VAL A 192 18.30 19.22 8.95
CA VAL A 192 19.23 19.17 7.80
C VAL A 192 19.94 17.81 7.75
N ALA A 193 20.35 17.29 8.91
CA ALA A 193 20.95 15.95 9.00
C ALA A 193 20.00 14.84 8.53
N ALA A 194 18.71 14.94 8.87
CA ALA A 194 17.68 14.00 8.43
C ALA A 194 17.44 14.05 6.91
N VAL A 195 17.35 15.24 6.32
CA VAL A 195 17.23 15.39 4.85
C VAL A 195 18.48 14.83 4.16
N ALA A 196 19.68 15.14 4.65
CA ALA A 196 20.92 14.62 4.08
C ALA A 196 20.99 13.08 4.15
N ALA A 197 20.54 12.48 5.26
CA ALA A 197 20.43 11.02 5.38
C ALA A 197 19.40 10.44 4.40
N ALA A 198 18.23 11.08 4.25
CA ALA A 198 17.20 10.68 3.29
C ALA A 198 17.71 10.74 1.84
N GLN A 199 18.44 11.81 1.47
CA GLN A 199 19.08 11.97 0.17
C GLN A 199 20.10 10.86 -0.11
N ARG A 200 20.95 10.51 0.87
CA ARG A 200 21.91 9.40 0.75
C ARG A 200 21.22 8.04 0.60
N ILE A 201 20.15 7.78 1.34
CA ILE A 201 19.35 6.57 1.19
C ILE A 201 18.72 6.53 -0.20
N GLY A 202 18.11 7.64 -0.66
CA GLY A 202 17.56 7.74 -2.02
C GLY A 202 18.61 7.55 -3.12
N ALA A 203 19.84 8.04 -2.93
CA ALA A 203 20.95 7.79 -3.84
C ALA A 203 21.41 6.32 -3.81
N ALA A 204 21.45 5.68 -2.63
CA ALA A 204 21.77 4.26 -2.51
C ALA A 204 20.72 3.37 -3.20
N LEU A 205 19.44 3.67 -3.05
CA LEU A 205 18.34 2.99 -3.75
C LEU A 205 18.48 3.11 -5.27
N ARG A 206 18.76 4.32 -5.77
CA ARG A 206 18.97 4.56 -7.21
C ARG A 206 20.16 3.81 -7.77
N ARG A 207 21.26 3.67 -7.01
CA ARG A 207 22.40 2.80 -7.39
C ARG A 207 22.01 1.33 -7.53
N GLY A 208 21.01 0.86 -6.78
CA GLY A 208 20.41 -0.48 -6.93
C GLY A 208 19.36 -0.59 -8.05
N ALA A 209 19.26 0.39 -8.94
CA ALA A 209 18.23 0.50 -9.98
C ALA A 209 16.78 0.49 -9.42
N VAL A 210 16.58 1.04 -8.23
CA VAL A 210 15.26 1.31 -7.63
C VAL A 210 15.07 2.82 -7.58
N ARG A 211 14.08 3.36 -8.31
CA ARG A 211 13.82 4.80 -8.29
C ARG A 211 13.26 5.20 -6.91
N ALA A 212 13.72 6.34 -6.41
CA ALA A 212 13.33 6.85 -5.10
C ALA A 212 13.37 8.38 -5.08
N ARG A 213 12.49 8.98 -4.29
CA ARG A 213 12.36 10.44 -4.14
C ARG A 213 12.25 10.80 -2.66
N VAL A 214 12.97 11.83 -2.22
CA VAL A 214 12.82 12.36 -0.85
C VAL A 214 11.42 12.98 -0.72
N ALA A 215 10.71 12.63 0.35
CA ALA A 215 9.37 13.12 0.63
C ALA A 215 9.41 14.61 0.94
N SER A 216 8.44 15.37 0.44
CA SER A 216 8.16 16.74 0.88
C SER A 216 7.37 16.75 2.19
N ALA A 217 7.19 17.93 2.79
CA ALA A 217 6.32 18.08 3.96
C ALA A 217 4.87 17.67 3.65
N ALA A 218 4.36 18.04 2.48
CA ALA A 218 3.02 17.65 2.02
C ALA A 218 2.88 16.13 1.83
N ASP A 219 3.90 15.48 1.27
CA ASP A 219 3.93 14.01 1.13
C ASP A 219 3.83 13.32 2.50
N ILE A 220 4.53 13.83 3.52
CA ILE A 220 4.49 13.28 4.88
C ILE A 220 3.09 13.40 5.50
N VAL A 221 2.43 14.55 5.31
CA VAL A 221 1.04 14.76 5.80
C VAL A 221 0.09 13.80 5.09
N GLU A 222 0.20 13.66 3.77
CA GLU A 222 -0.65 12.79 2.98
C GLU A 222 -0.42 11.30 3.31
N LEU A 223 0.83 10.90 3.52
CA LEU A 223 1.17 9.55 3.99
C LEU A 223 0.51 9.23 5.33
N ASP A 224 0.62 10.13 6.31
CA ASP A 224 -0.02 9.94 7.61
C ASP A 224 -1.55 9.87 7.51
N ARG A 225 -2.15 10.65 6.60
CA ARG A 225 -3.59 10.63 6.33
C ARG A 225 -4.02 9.27 5.78
N ARG A 226 -3.22 8.64 4.89
CA ARG A 226 -3.47 7.29 4.38
C ARG A 226 -3.24 6.20 5.43
N ILE A 227 -2.35 6.44 6.40
CA ILE A 227 -2.09 5.55 7.53
C ILE A 227 -3.10 5.85 8.66
N GLY A 228 -4.40 5.72 8.36
CA GLY A 228 -5.50 5.90 9.31
C GLY A 228 -5.71 7.32 9.81
N GLY A 229 -5.79 8.30 8.91
CA GLY A 229 -6.19 9.67 9.23
C GLY A 229 -7.54 9.73 9.96
N GLY A 230 -7.67 10.68 10.90
CA GLY A 230 -8.91 10.87 11.66
C GLY A 230 -9.25 9.70 12.59
N VAL A 231 -8.26 9.20 13.33
CA VAL A 231 -8.49 8.14 14.33
C VAL A 231 -9.51 8.56 15.38
N ARG A 232 -10.49 7.70 15.64
CA ARG A 232 -11.53 7.87 16.66
C ARG A 232 -11.74 6.53 17.39
N ASP A 233 -12.39 6.56 18.55
CA ASP A 233 -12.80 5.37 19.31
C ASP A 233 -11.76 4.21 19.34
N PRO A 234 -10.57 4.42 19.94
CA PRO A 234 -9.58 3.35 20.06
C PRO A 234 -10.12 2.26 20.98
N ARG A 235 -10.35 1.08 20.42
CA ARG A 235 -10.77 -0.12 21.15
C ARG A 235 -9.56 -0.96 21.54
N TRP A 236 -9.82 -1.95 22.38
CA TRP A 236 -8.78 -2.85 22.83
C TRP A 236 -8.16 -3.67 21.70
N ARG A 237 -8.94 -4.08 20.68
CA ARG A 237 -8.45 -4.95 19.60
C ARG A 237 -8.40 -4.28 18.23
N SER A 238 -8.96 -3.09 18.09
CA SER A 238 -9.03 -2.36 16.82
C SER A 238 -9.15 -0.86 17.09
N VAL A 239 -8.96 -0.06 16.05
CA VAL A 239 -9.11 1.39 16.09
C VAL A 239 -10.02 1.81 14.95
N ARG A 240 -11.00 2.69 15.22
CA ARG A 240 -11.83 3.28 14.16
C ARG A 240 -11.07 4.46 13.55
N ALA A 241 -11.09 4.61 12.24
CA ALA A 241 -10.74 5.85 11.57
C ALA A 241 -11.84 6.23 10.57
N ASP A 242 -11.66 7.35 9.86
CA ASP A 242 -12.68 7.86 8.94
C ASP A 242 -13.00 6.85 7.82
N ASP A 243 -12.03 6.04 7.39
CA ASP A 243 -12.11 5.14 6.23
C ASP A 243 -12.22 3.63 6.58
N GLY A 244 -12.38 3.28 7.86
CA GLY A 244 -12.59 1.88 8.27
C GLY A 244 -12.19 1.55 9.71
N TRP A 245 -12.07 0.26 9.98
CA TRP A 245 -11.48 -0.30 11.20
C TRP A 245 -10.06 -0.78 10.90
N TYR A 246 -9.11 -0.33 11.71
CA TYR A 246 -7.73 -0.74 11.66
C TYR A 246 -7.47 -1.77 12.75
N THR A 247 -6.89 -2.90 12.37
CA THR A 247 -6.44 -3.93 13.30
C THR A 247 -5.00 -4.30 13.01
N SER A 248 -4.12 -4.10 13.99
CA SER A 248 -2.69 -4.33 13.91
C SER A 248 -2.28 -5.65 14.57
N TYR A 249 -1.39 -6.35 13.89
CA TYR A 249 -0.82 -7.63 14.22
C TYR A 249 0.71 -7.55 14.15
N ALA A 250 1.40 -8.42 14.88
CA ALA A 250 2.84 -8.60 14.84
C ALA A 250 3.18 -9.95 14.22
N TYR A 251 4.24 -9.98 13.41
CA TYR A 251 4.90 -11.21 13.00
C TYR A 251 5.85 -11.71 14.09
N ARG A 252 6.06 -13.02 14.16
CA ARG A 252 7.18 -13.55 14.96
C ARG A 252 8.47 -13.37 14.16
N PRO A 253 9.63 -13.18 14.82
CA PRO A 253 10.85 -12.86 14.09
C PRO A 253 11.30 -13.93 13.08
N HIS A 254 11.10 -15.21 13.39
CA HIS A 254 11.42 -16.32 12.47
C HIS A 254 10.41 -16.46 11.32
N GLU A 255 9.26 -15.80 11.40
CA GLU A 255 8.25 -15.79 10.33
C GLU A 255 8.47 -14.64 9.35
N VAL A 256 9.42 -13.73 9.60
CA VAL A 256 9.70 -12.59 8.71
C VAL A 256 10.54 -13.04 7.53
N THR A 257 9.88 -13.56 6.51
CA THR A 257 10.46 -13.93 5.21
C THR A 257 9.69 -13.26 4.08
N ALA A 258 10.30 -13.10 2.90
CA ALA A 258 9.65 -12.50 1.74
C ALA A 258 8.34 -13.22 1.37
N ALA A 259 8.34 -14.56 1.40
CA ALA A 259 7.16 -15.37 1.13
C ALA A 259 6.03 -15.13 2.15
N ASN A 260 6.34 -15.14 3.45
CA ASN A 260 5.35 -14.93 4.50
C ASN A 260 4.81 -13.50 4.53
N LEU A 261 5.64 -12.52 4.20
CA LEU A 261 5.20 -11.13 4.05
C LEU A 261 4.33 -10.96 2.80
N ALA A 262 4.63 -11.66 1.71
CA ALA A 262 3.80 -11.68 0.50
C ALA A 262 2.40 -12.25 0.78
N GLN A 263 2.28 -13.26 1.66
CA GLN A 263 0.97 -13.84 2.06
C GLN A 263 -0.02 -12.81 2.61
N ALA A 264 0.45 -11.67 3.15
CA ALA A 264 -0.44 -10.60 3.58
C ALA A 264 -1.30 -10.06 2.42
N TRP A 265 -0.79 -10.08 1.20
CA TRP A 265 -1.44 -9.60 -0.02
C TRP A 265 -2.42 -10.63 -0.65
N THR A 266 -2.65 -11.77 0.02
CA THR A 266 -3.75 -12.69 -0.32
C THR A 266 -5.02 -12.34 0.45
N LEU A 267 -4.90 -11.54 1.53
CA LEU A 267 -6.02 -11.16 2.39
C LEU A 267 -7.02 -10.28 1.64
N ARG A 268 -8.30 -10.65 1.74
CA ARG A 268 -9.42 -9.92 1.15
C ARG A 268 -9.89 -8.80 2.08
N VAL A 269 -9.02 -7.81 2.28
CA VAL A 269 -9.25 -6.63 3.13
C VAL A 269 -9.33 -5.36 2.28
N ASP A 270 -9.95 -4.31 2.80
CA ASP A 270 -10.14 -3.06 2.06
C ASP A 270 -8.83 -2.25 1.95
N GLY A 271 -7.88 -2.48 2.84
CA GLY A 271 -6.54 -1.92 2.79
C GLY A 271 -5.57 -2.65 3.72
N LEU A 272 -4.29 -2.44 3.47
CA LEU A 272 -3.21 -3.13 4.15
C LEU A 272 -2.03 -2.18 4.35
N ILE A 273 -1.43 -2.22 5.54
CA ILE A 273 -0.21 -1.50 5.88
C ILE A 273 0.76 -2.51 6.51
N GLN A 274 1.83 -2.83 5.80
CA GLN A 274 2.88 -3.71 6.25
C GLN A 274 4.11 -2.86 6.61
N THR A 275 4.64 -3.01 7.81
CA THR A 275 5.80 -2.23 8.28
C THR A 275 6.89 -3.18 8.72
N VAL A 276 8.06 -3.10 8.09
CA VAL A 276 9.29 -3.79 8.49
C VAL A 276 10.26 -2.75 9.02
N THR A 277 10.69 -2.87 10.27
CA THR A 277 11.58 -1.90 10.92
C THR A 277 12.92 -2.53 11.23
N LEU A 278 14.00 -1.91 10.75
CA LEU A 278 15.39 -2.25 11.01
C LEU A 278 15.94 -1.38 12.14
N TYR A 279 16.82 -1.96 12.95
CA TYR A 279 17.48 -1.32 14.08
C TYR A 279 19.00 -1.41 13.94
N PRO A 280 19.76 -0.43 14.46
CA PRO A 280 21.23 -0.37 14.30
C PRO A 280 21.98 -1.56 14.89
N ASP A 281 21.36 -2.31 15.81
CA ASP A 281 21.93 -3.53 16.42
C ASP A 281 21.80 -4.79 15.54
N GLY A 282 21.48 -4.64 14.25
CA GLY A 282 21.35 -5.75 13.30
C GLY A 282 20.07 -6.56 13.50
N ARG A 283 19.06 -5.98 14.14
CA ARG A 283 17.75 -6.61 14.36
C ARG A 283 16.67 -6.00 13.49
N LEU A 284 15.59 -6.76 13.28
CA LEU A 284 14.36 -6.30 12.66
C LEU A 284 13.11 -6.69 13.43
N SER A 285 12.02 -6.00 13.15
CA SER A 285 10.66 -6.39 13.50
C SER A 285 9.70 -6.15 12.33
N ALA A 286 8.56 -6.83 12.32
CA ALA A 286 7.52 -6.62 11.31
C ALA A 286 6.11 -6.61 11.90
N THR A 287 5.28 -5.72 11.37
CA THR A 287 3.85 -5.61 11.74
C THR A 287 2.99 -5.57 10.48
N LEU A 288 1.74 -6.00 10.64
CA LEU A 288 0.70 -5.92 9.63
C LEU A 288 -0.51 -5.21 10.23
N THR A 289 -1.00 -4.17 9.60
CA THR A 289 -2.27 -3.54 9.95
C THR A 289 -3.24 -3.70 8.78
N THR A 290 -4.40 -4.31 9.05
CA THR A 290 -5.47 -4.49 8.06
C THR A 290 -6.54 -3.42 8.27
N ARG A 291 -7.07 -2.90 7.17
CA ARG A 291 -8.25 -2.04 7.15
C ARG A 291 -9.46 -2.80 6.62
N THR A 292 -10.53 -2.83 7.40
CA THR A 292 -11.77 -3.53 7.06
C THR A 292 -13.00 -2.69 7.42
N ASN A 293 -14.14 -2.98 6.79
CA ASN A 293 -15.42 -2.37 7.14
C ASN A 293 -15.91 -2.72 8.57
N GLN A 294 -15.52 -3.88 9.11
CA GLN A 294 -15.83 -4.35 10.46
C GLN A 294 -14.59 -4.98 11.09
N PRO A 295 -14.39 -4.84 12.41
CA PRO A 295 -13.21 -5.39 13.07
C PRO A 295 -13.24 -6.92 13.07
N PRO A 296 -12.17 -7.60 12.60
CA PRO A 296 -12.12 -9.05 12.56
C PRO A 296 -12.13 -9.65 13.97
N PRO A 297 -12.83 -10.78 14.20
CA PRO A 297 -12.92 -11.40 15.53
C PRO A 297 -11.61 -12.07 15.99
N ALA A 298 -10.79 -12.50 15.03
CA ALA A 298 -9.52 -13.21 15.25
C ALA A 298 -8.47 -12.77 14.21
N PRO A 299 -7.17 -13.07 14.44
CA PRO A 299 -6.13 -12.86 13.43
C PRO A 299 -6.42 -13.63 12.14
N PRO A 300 -6.12 -13.06 10.96
CA PRO A 300 -6.46 -13.67 9.68
C PRO A 300 -5.51 -14.81 9.28
N SER A 301 -4.39 -14.99 9.99
CA SER A 301 -3.43 -16.07 9.76
C SER A 301 -2.75 -16.45 11.08
N VAL A 302 -2.29 -17.70 11.16
CA VAL A 302 -1.51 -18.23 12.30
C VAL A 302 -0.14 -17.56 12.46
N LEU A 303 0.39 -16.96 11.37
CA LEU A 303 1.63 -16.17 11.36
C LEU A 303 1.49 -14.82 12.09
N LEU A 304 0.27 -14.44 12.45
CA LEU A 304 -0.04 -13.12 12.96
C LEU A 304 -0.51 -13.20 14.40
N THR A 305 0.19 -12.48 15.28
CA THR A 305 -0.22 -12.33 16.68
C THR A 305 -0.87 -10.96 16.86
N GLY A 306 -2.12 -10.93 17.35
CA GLY A 306 -2.80 -9.66 17.63
C GLY A 306 -2.06 -8.80 18.65
N LEU A 307 -2.19 -7.47 18.53
CA LEU A 307 -1.57 -6.48 19.41
C LEU A 307 -2.60 -5.77 20.32
N PRO A 308 -3.32 -6.49 21.19
CA PRO A 308 -4.41 -5.91 21.96
C PRO A 308 -3.92 -4.84 22.95
N GLY A 309 -4.53 -3.66 22.87
CA GLY A 309 -4.22 -2.47 23.66
C GLY A 309 -3.04 -1.65 23.13
N GLU A 310 -2.44 -2.05 22.00
CA GLU A 310 -1.30 -1.36 21.35
C GLU A 310 -1.65 -0.95 19.91
N GLN A 311 -2.94 -0.94 19.55
CA GLN A 311 -3.42 -0.69 18.19
C GLN A 311 -3.07 0.73 17.70
N LEU A 312 -3.30 1.74 18.54
CA LEU A 312 -2.96 3.12 18.22
C LEU A 312 -1.45 3.34 18.12
N ASP A 313 -0.69 2.69 19.01
CA ASP A 313 0.78 2.71 19.00
C ASP A 313 1.34 2.03 17.74
N ALA A 314 0.72 0.92 17.31
CA ALA A 314 1.12 0.19 16.11
C ALA A 314 0.86 1.01 14.84
N LEU A 315 -0.28 1.69 14.76
CA LEU A 315 -0.58 2.62 13.66
C LEU A 315 0.39 3.81 13.68
N ALA A 316 0.71 4.35 14.87
CA ALA A 316 1.69 5.41 15.02
C ALA A 316 3.12 4.97 14.62
N ALA A 317 3.47 3.69 14.80
CA ALA A 317 4.77 3.14 14.38
C ALA A 317 4.94 3.12 12.86
N ALA A 318 3.85 3.01 12.10
CA ALA A 318 3.86 3.08 10.64
C ALA A 318 3.91 4.53 10.10
N ARG A 319 3.65 5.53 10.94
CA ARG A 319 3.65 6.96 10.56
C ARG A 319 5.04 7.61 10.67
N CYS A 320 5.14 8.82 10.14
CA CYS A 320 6.32 9.68 10.27
C CYS A 320 6.39 10.31 11.68
N GLY A 321 6.65 9.50 12.69
CA GLY A 321 6.84 9.90 14.09
C GLY A 321 8.05 9.22 14.73
N PRO A 322 8.29 9.40 16.05
CA PRO A 322 9.39 8.75 16.74
C PRO A 322 9.21 7.23 16.78
N THR A 323 10.30 6.50 17.03
CA THR A 323 10.26 5.03 17.09
C THR A 323 9.37 4.57 18.24
N VAL A 324 8.29 3.85 17.94
CA VAL A 324 7.36 3.34 18.96
C VAL A 324 7.71 1.90 19.33
N ARG A 325 8.01 1.66 20.60
CA ARG A 325 8.27 0.31 21.12
C ARG A 325 6.97 -0.39 21.50
N LEU A 326 6.48 -1.26 20.62
CA LEU A 326 5.34 -2.13 20.88
C LEU A 326 5.79 -3.30 21.77
N ARG A 327 5.13 -3.52 22.90
CA ARG A 327 5.56 -4.59 23.82
C ARG A 327 5.15 -5.96 23.29
N GLY A 328 4.12 -6.05 22.46
CA GLY A 328 3.70 -7.30 21.80
C GLY A 328 4.61 -7.71 20.64
N LEU A 329 5.42 -6.77 20.14
CA LEU A 329 6.32 -6.99 19.01
C LEU A 329 7.67 -7.53 19.49
N ARG A 330 8.13 -8.59 18.83
CA ARG A 330 9.47 -9.15 19.07
C ARG A 330 10.39 -8.77 17.92
N THR A 331 11.66 -8.59 18.25
CA THR A 331 12.72 -8.36 17.26
C THR A 331 13.59 -9.60 17.11
N GLY A 332 14.11 -9.86 15.91
CA GLY A 332 15.07 -10.93 15.63
C GLY A 332 16.17 -10.46 14.69
N PRO A 333 17.13 -11.32 14.32
CA PRO A 333 18.22 -10.94 13.42
C PRO A 333 17.68 -10.58 12.03
N VAL A 334 18.37 -9.66 11.35
CA VAL A 334 18.10 -9.36 9.94
C VAL A 334 18.49 -10.58 9.10
N PRO A 335 17.61 -11.11 8.23
CA PRO A 335 17.95 -12.20 7.33
C PRO A 335 18.95 -11.73 6.27
N ALA A 336 19.67 -12.67 5.64
CA ALA A 336 20.66 -12.34 4.62
C ALA A 336 20.10 -11.58 3.42
N ALA A 337 18.86 -11.88 3.03
CA ALA A 337 18.12 -11.18 1.98
C ALA A 337 16.64 -11.12 2.34
N LEU A 338 16.00 -9.98 2.07
CA LEU A 338 14.57 -9.76 2.27
C LEU A 338 14.03 -8.91 1.11
N ALA A 339 13.96 -9.51 -0.08
CA ALA A 339 13.41 -8.90 -1.27
C ALA A 339 11.89 -8.79 -1.18
N LEU A 340 11.38 -7.56 -1.07
CA LEU A 340 9.95 -7.26 -1.07
C LEU A 340 9.56 -6.59 -2.39
N PRO A 341 8.44 -6.99 -3.01
CA PRO A 341 7.99 -6.35 -4.23
C PRO A 341 7.57 -4.89 -3.96
N VAL A 342 8.06 -4.00 -4.81
CA VAL A 342 7.71 -2.57 -4.84
C VAL A 342 6.68 -2.37 -5.94
N GLY A 343 5.79 -1.40 -5.76
CA GLY A 343 4.79 -1.05 -6.77
C GLY A 343 3.64 -2.06 -6.89
N ALA A 344 2.60 -1.62 -7.60
CA ALA A 344 1.39 -2.40 -7.82
C ALA A 344 1.63 -3.57 -8.78
N SER A 345 0.93 -4.67 -8.56
CA SER A 345 0.82 -5.76 -9.54
C SER A 345 0.08 -5.29 -10.80
N GLY A 346 -0.87 -4.36 -10.66
CA GLY A 346 -1.56 -3.73 -11.77
C GLY A 346 -2.68 -4.57 -12.38
N VAL A 347 -3.01 -4.33 -13.64
CA VAL A 347 -4.15 -4.95 -14.34
C VAL A 347 -3.83 -6.39 -14.71
N LEU A 348 -4.67 -7.34 -14.28
CA LEU A 348 -4.56 -8.74 -14.68
C LEU A 348 -4.95 -8.88 -16.16
N ILE A 349 -4.01 -9.36 -16.98
CA ILE A 349 -4.23 -9.58 -18.41
C ILE A 349 -4.67 -11.03 -18.64
N GLY A 350 -3.81 -11.98 -18.29
CA GLY A 350 -4.04 -13.42 -18.45
C GLY A 350 -2.73 -14.19 -18.61
N PRO A 351 -2.75 -15.47 -19.00
CA PRO A 351 -1.55 -16.29 -19.14
C PRO A 351 -0.65 -15.82 -20.29
N ALA A 352 0.63 -15.62 -19.97
CA ALA A 352 1.70 -15.43 -20.93
C ALA A 352 2.14 -16.79 -21.54
N GLN A 353 3.06 -16.75 -22.52
CA GLN A 353 3.55 -17.95 -23.22
C GLN A 353 4.18 -19.01 -22.29
N ASP A 354 4.73 -18.59 -21.15
CA ASP A 354 5.30 -19.45 -20.12
C ASP A 354 4.24 -20.13 -19.23
N GLY A 355 2.95 -19.85 -19.47
CA GLY A 355 1.83 -20.37 -18.70
C GLY A 355 1.55 -19.62 -17.40
N TYR A 356 2.37 -18.63 -17.03
CA TYR A 356 2.15 -17.80 -15.85
C TYR A 356 1.18 -16.67 -16.16
N ARG A 357 0.28 -16.37 -15.21
CA ARG A 357 -0.66 -15.26 -15.38
C ARG A 357 0.09 -13.95 -15.16
N LEU A 358 -0.03 -13.04 -16.13
CA LEU A 358 0.65 -11.76 -16.13
C LEU A 358 -0.32 -10.65 -15.71
N ALA A 359 0.12 -9.81 -14.77
CA ALA A 359 -0.47 -8.51 -14.49
C ALA A 359 0.52 -7.38 -14.78
N LEU A 360 -0.01 -6.24 -15.23
CA LEU A 360 0.78 -5.08 -15.65
C LEU A 360 0.28 -3.79 -15.00
N PRO A 361 1.12 -3.05 -14.26
CA PRO A 361 0.77 -1.71 -13.79
C PRO A 361 0.66 -0.71 -14.95
N PHE A 362 -0.53 -0.13 -15.11
CA PHE A 362 -0.82 0.91 -16.11
C PHE A 362 -0.39 2.31 -15.66
N THR A 363 -0.09 2.48 -14.38
CA THR A 363 0.30 3.76 -13.79
C THR A 363 1.69 3.63 -13.16
N ASP A 364 2.47 4.69 -13.27
CA ASP A 364 3.75 4.84 -12.58
C ASP A 364 3.65 5.95 -11.52
N PRO A 365 4.15 5.74 -10.29
CA PRO A 365 4.07 6.75 -9.24
C PRO A 365 5.07 7.91 -9.42
N GLY A 366 6.07 7.76 -10.29
CA GLY A 366 7.14 8.73 -10.48
C GLY A 366 7.01 9.57 -11.75
N GLU A 367 6.52 8.97 -12.83
CA GLU A 367 6.50 9.57 -14.16
C GLU A 367 5.13 9.41 -14.82
N PRO A 368 4.73 10.36 -15.69
CA PRO A 368 3.52 10.19 -16.47
C PRO A 368 3.64 8.95 -17.38
N THR A 369 2.53 8.27 -17.62
CA THR A 369 2.48 7.05 -18.44
C THR A 369 1.57 7.23 -19.63
N ARG A 370 2.06 6.88 -20.82
CA ARG A 370 1.29 6.86 -22.07
C ARG A 370 1.08 5.42 -22.52
N ILE A 371 -0.18 5.03 -22.67
CA ILE A 371 -0.56 3.70 -23.15
C ILE A 371 -1.29 3.86 -24.47
N ARG A 372 -0.80 3.19 -25.51
CA ARG A 372 -1.54 3.02 -26.75
C ARG A 372 -2.23 1.67 -26.72
N LEU A 373 -3.55 1.66 -26.84
CA LEU A 373 -4.37 0.46 -26.82
C LEU A 373 -5.09 0.30 -28.16
N ALA A 374 -4.54 -0.54 -29.03
CA ALA A 374 -5.10 -0.88 -30.33
C ALA A 374 -5.79 -2.24 -30.24
N ALA A 375 -7.05 -2.23 -29.82
CA ALA A 375 -7.85 -3.43 -29.62
C ALA A 375 -9.32 -3.16 -29.95
N ASP A 376 -10.08 -4.24 -30.11
CA ASP A 376 -11.53 -4.15 -30.23
C ASP A 376 -12.18 -3.52 -28.99
N ASP A 377 -13.47 -3.19 -29.14
CA ASP A 377 -14.24 -2.54 -28.10
C ASP A 377 -14.35 -3.39 -26.83
N ALA A 378 -14.56 -4.70 -26.97
CA ALA A 378 -14.74 -5.60 -25.85
C ALA A 378 -13.48 -5.70 -24.99
N LEU A 379 -12.31 -5.90 -25.60
CA LEU A 379 -11.02 -5.96 -24.91
C LEU A 379 -10.66 -4.62 -24.27
N THR A 380 -10.89 -3.52 -24.99
CA THR A 380 -10.65 -2.18 -24.47
C THR A 380 -11.44 -1.93 -23.18
N LYS A 381 -12.75 -2.19 -23.23
CA LYS A 381 -13.64 -2.05 -22.07
C LYS A 381 -13.23 -2.96 -20.91
N ARG A 382 -12.78 -4.19 -21.18
CA ARG A 382 -12.28 -5.12 -20.13
C ARG A 382 -11.05 -4.60 -19.41
N LEU A 383 -10.05 -4.11 -20.15
CA LEU A 383 -8.83 -3.59 -19.54
C LEU A 383 -9.11 -2.34 -18.69
N VAL A 384 -9.97 -1.45 -19.17
CA VAL A 384 -10.43 -0.27 -18.42
C VAL A 384 -11.18 -0.69 -17.14
N LEU A 385 -12.11 -1.64 -17.27
CA LEU A 385 -12.87 -2.17 -16.13
C LEU A 385 -11.96 -2.78 -15.05
N ARG A 386 -10.96 -3.58 -15.46
CA ARG A 386 -9.98 -4.19 -14.54
C ARG A 386 -9.05 -3.17 -13.91
N ALA A 387 -8.63 -2.13 -14.64
CA ALA A 387 -7.85 -1.03 -14.08
C ALA A 387 -8.61 -0.31 -12.97
N ALA A 388 -9.91 -0.02 -13.17
CA ALA A 388 -10.74 0.58 -12.14
C ALA A 388 -10.89 -0.33 -10.91
N ALA A 389 -10.99 -1.65 -11.13
CA ALA A 389 -11.08 -2.65 -10.08
C ALA A 389 -9.79 -2.82 -9.27
N ALA A 390 -8.63 -2.73 -9.92
CA ALA A 390 -7.33 -2.75 -9.27
C ALA A 390 -7.15 -1.54 -8.32
N GLY A 391 -7.76 -0.40 -8.65
CA GLY A 391 -7.78 0.78 -7.78
C GLY A 391 -7.91 2.11 -8.51
N GLU A 392 -7.67 2.12 -9.84
CA GLU A 392 -7.57 3.35 -10.61
C GLU A 392 -8.88 4.15 -10.67
N ARG A 393 -8.78 5.48 -10.67
CA ARG A 393 -9.90 6.41 -10.90
C ARG A 393 -9.84 6.84 -12.35
N ILE A 394 -10.79 6.35 -13.14
CA ILE A 394 -10.78 6.49 -14.58
C ILE A 394 -11.77 7.55 -15.03
N THR A 395 -11.33 8.45 -15.90
CA THR A 395 -12.23 9.27 -16.72
C THR A 395 -12.11 8.87 -18.18
N VAL A 396 -13.21 8.47 -18.79
CA VAL A 396 -13.30 8.19 -20.22
C VAL A 396 -13.77 9.45 -20.93
N HIS A 397 -12.98 9.92 -21.89
CA HIS A 397 -13.27 11.05 -22.76
C HIS A 397 -13.73 10.52 -24.11
N THR A 398 -15.02 10.67 -24.42
CA THR A 398 -15.64 10.11 -25.63
C THR A 398 -16.76 11.00 -26.14
N ALA A 399 -16.88 11.09 -27.46
CA ALA A 399 -18.06 11.69 -28.11
C ALA A 399 -19.27 10.74 -28.09
N ASP A 400 -19.05 9.42 -28.10
CA ASP A 400 -20.10 8.40 -28.05
C ASP A 400 -20.27 7.87 -26.63
N ARG A 401 -21.06 8.60 -25.83
CA ARG A 401 -21.38 8.18 -24.46
C ARG A 401 -22.16 6.87 -24.40
N ARG A 402 -22.95 6.52 -25.43
CA ARG A 402 -23.77 5.29 -25.44
C ARG A 402 -22.89 4.06 -25.48
N ARG A 403 -21.78 4.11 -26.21
CA ARG A 403 -20.78 3.03 -26.25
C ARG A 403 -20.24 2.69 -24.87
N TRP A 404 -20.06 3.69 -23.99
CA TRP A 404 -19.44 3.53 -22.68
C TRP A 404 -20.42 3.50 -21.51
N ALA A 405 -21.72 3.66 -21.76
CA ALA A 405 -22.76 3.76 -20.73
C ALA A 405 -22.73 2.58 -19.74
N ALA A 406 -22.56 1.36 -20.24
CA ALA A 406 -22.51 0.15 -19.42
C ALA A 406 -21.33 0.11 -18.42
N LEU A 407 -20.26 0.87 -18.67
CA LEU A 407 -19.08 0.94 -17.79
C LEU A 407 -19.20 2.01 -16.72
N GLN A 408 -20.21 2.88 -16.77
CA GLN A 408 -20.35 3.96 -15.80
C GLN A 408 -20.68 3.39 -14.41
N MET A 409 -19.73 3.52 -13.48
CA MET A 409 -19.83 2.96 -12.14
C MET A 409 -18.85 3.67 -11.18
N PRO A 410 -18.90 3.40 -9.86
CA PRO A 410 -17.96 3.99 -8.91
C PRO A 410 -16.48 3.73 -9.29
N GLY A 411 -15.82 4.75 -9.83
CA GLY A 411 -14.43 4.68 -10.31
C GLY A 411 -14.23 4.84 -11.79
N ILE A 412 -15.29 4.84 -12.58
CA ILE A 412 -15.27 5.13 -14.02
C ILE A 412 -16.29 6.23 -14.29
N THR A 413 -15.80 7.40 -14.69
CA THR A 413 -16.64 8.53 -15.12
C THR A 413 -16.55 8.66 -16.64
N VAL A 414 -17.67 8.90 -17.32
CA VAL A 414 -17.70 9.12 -18.77
C VAL A 414 -18.06 10.57 -19.03
N THR A 415 -17.29 11.24 -19.88
CA THR A 415 -17.49 12.65 -20.26
C THR A 415 -17.20 12.85 -21.75
N ASP A 416 -17.83 13.86 -22.32
CA ASP A 416 -17.56 14.38 -23.67
C ASP A 416 -16.65 15.63 -23.63
N GLY A 417 -16.26 16.08 -22.44
CA GLY A 417 -15.39 17.23 -22.24
C GLY A 417 -13.92 16.85 -22.05
N PRO A 418 -12.99 17.81 -22.23
CA PRO A 418 -11.56 17.59 -22.00
C PRO A 418 -11.19 17.54 -20.51
N ARG A 419 -12.06 18.04 -19.61
CA ARG A 419 -11.74 18.12 -18.19
C ARG A 419 -11.99 16.78 -17.49
N PRO A 420 -10.96 16.13 -16.90
CA PRO A 420 -11.16 14.90 -16.17
C PRO A 420 -11.91 15.13 -14.85
N ALA A 421 -12.55 14.07 -14.33
CA ALA A 421 -13.15 14.11 -13.00
C ALA A 421 -12.08 14.37 -11.92
N PRO A 422 -12.44 14.97 -10.77
CA PRO A 422 -11.52 15.15 -9.65
C PRO A 422 -10.82 13.84 -9.26
N ASP A 423 -9.53 13.96 -8.94
CA ASP A 423 -8.65 12.85 -8.56
C ASP A 423 -8.47 11.71 -9.59
N THR A 424 -8.80 11.95 -10.86
CA THR A 424 -8.53 10.99 -11.94
C THR A 424 -7.06 10.59 -11.98
N THR A 425 -6.79 9.29 -11.95
CA THR A 425 -5.44 8.73 -12.11
C THR A 425 -5.18 8.30 -13.56
N VAL A 426 -6.24 7.89 -14.27
CA VAL A 426 -6.16 7.43 -15.66
C VAL A 426 -7.21 8.13 -16.51
N SER A 427 -6.82 8.82 -17.57
CA SER A 427 -7.76 9.25 -18.63
C SER A 427 -7.70 8.30 -19.80
N VAL A 428 -8.85 7.81 -20.25
CA VAL A 428 -8.99 7.06 -21.49
C VAL A 428 -9.51 8.01 -22.56
N VAL A 429 -8.72 8.26 -23.60
CA VAL A 429 -9.15 9.04 -24.76
C VAL A 429 -9.68 8.05 -25.78
N ASP A 430 -10.97 8.18 -26.08
CA ASP A 430 -11.61 7.36 -27.09
C ASP A 430 -11.26 7.88 -28.48
N GLY A 431 -10.32 7.20 -29.14
CA GLY A 431 -9.88 7.48 -30.50
C GLY A 431 -10.62 6.67 -31.56
N ALA A 432 -11.63 5.86 -31.19
CA ALA A 432 -12.45 5.13 -32.16
C ALA A 432 -13.47 6.06 -32.83
N VAL A 433 -12.98 7.11 -33.49
CA VAL A 433 -13.81 7.86 -34.44
C VAL A 433 -13.86 7.06 -35.72
N SER A 434 -14.98 6.36 -35.87
CA SER A 434 -15.57 5.73 -37.05
C SER A 434 -14.73 5.80 -38.34
N ALA A 435 -14.26 4.65 -38.81
CA ALA A 435 -13.76 4.45 -40.18
C ALA A 435 -14.82 4.67 -41.28
N ALA A 436 -16.02 5.18 -40.94
CA ALA A 436 -17.15 5.35 -41.86
C ALA A 436 -17.68 6.80 -41.95
N ALA A 437 -17.03 7.81 -41.35
CA ALA A 437 -17.44 9.21 -41.47
C ALA A 437 -16.40 10.04 -42.26
N PRO A 438 -16.80 10.87 -43.24
CA PRO A 438 -15.86 11.67 -44.01
C PRO A 438 -15.30 12.84 -43.18
N ALA A 439 -13.98 12.89 -43.06
CA ALA A 439 -13.12 14.08 -43.10
C ALA A 439 -13.54 15.37 -42.35
N GLU A 440 -14.22 15.29 -41.20
CA GLU A 440 -14.09 16.35 -40.19
C GLU A 440 -12.93 16.01 -39.25
N PRO A 441 -12.09 16.99 -38.87
CA PRO A 441 -10.99 16.74 -37.94
C PRO A 441 -11.61 16.29 -36.62
N ALA A 442 -11.57 14.99 -36.35
CA ALA A 442 -11.95 14.41 -35.07
C ALA A 442 -11.28 15.23 -33.98
N VAL A 443 -12.08 15.98 -33.21
CA VAL A 443 -11.58 16.76 -32.09
C VAL A 443 -11.02 15.76 -31.09
N ARG A 444 -9.70 15.54 -31.12
CA ARG A 444 -9.01 14.72 -30.13
C ARG A 444 -9.20 15.40 -28.78
N LEU A 445 -10.11 14.85 -27.98
CA LEU A 445 -10.37 15.27 -26.60
C LEU A 445 -9.10 15.01 -25.78
N SER A 446 -8.22 16.00 -25.76
CA SER A 446 -6.97 15.93 -25.01
C SER A 446 -7.28 16.29 -23.55
N PRO A 447 -7.03 15.39 -22.60
CA PRO A 447 -7.38 15.64 -21.21
C PRO A 447 -6.58 16.81 -20.64
N ALA A 448 -7.28 17.79 -20.06
CA ALA A 448 -6.70 18.99 -19.48
C ALA A 448 -7.36 19.31 -18.11
N PRO A 449 -6.60 19.33 -16.99
CA PRO A 449 -5.17 19.02 -16.87
C PRO A 449 -4.88 17.54 -17.17
N ARG A 450 -3.66 17.23 -17.60
CA ARG A 450 -3.24 15.86 -17.91
C ARG A 450 -3.11 15.03 -16.61
N PRO A 451 -3.79 13.88 -16.50
CA PRO A 451 -3.61 12.98 -15.35
C PRO A 451 -2.27 12.22 -15.45
N PRO A 452 -1.90 11.48 -14.39
CA PRO A 452 -0.70 10.64 -14.39
C PRO A 452 -0.63 9.66 -15.57
N THR A 453 -1.73 9.02 -15.93
CA THR A 453 -1.78 8.05 -17.04
C THR A 453 -2.79 8.46 -18.10
N VAL A 454 -2.40 8.39 -19.37
CA VAL A 454 -3.29 8.57 -20.51
C VAL A 454 -3.29 7.29 -21.35
N ILE A 455 -4.48 6.74 -21.59
CA ILE A 455 -4.70 5.59 -22.48
C ILE A 455 -5.37 6.11 -23.74
N GLU A 456 -4.69 5.98 -24.87
CA GLU A 456 -5.26 6.24 -26.19
C GLU A 456 -5.85 4.93 -26.72
N ALA A 457 -7.18 4.82 -26.65
CA ALA A 457 -7.90 3.66 -27.18
C ALA A 457 -8.20 3.87 -28.66
N THR A 458 -7.53 3.12 -29.52
CA THR A 458 -7.79 3.11 -30.97
C THR A 458 -8.48 1.80 -31.34
N GLY A 459 -9.28 1.83 -32.41
CA GLY A 459 -9.83 0.60 -32.98
C GLY A 459 -8.71 -0.38 -33.39
N PRO A 460 -9.07 -1.63 -33.75
CA PRO A 460 -8.10 -2.63 -34.16
C PRO A 460 -7.26 -2.10 -35.34
N SER A 461 -5.94 -2.19 -35.22
CA SER A 461 -5.03 -1.77 -36.31
C SER A 461 -5.09 -2.79 -37.45
N PRO A 462 -5.25 -2.37 -38.73
CA PRO A 462 -5.33 -3.28 -39.87
C PRO A 462 -4.00 -3.99 -40.23
N ALA A 463 -2.91 -3.80 -39.47
CA ALA A 463 -1.60 -4.36 -39.79
C ALA A 463 -1.00 -5.16 -38.62
N ALA A 464 -1.54 -6.35 -38.35
CA ALA A 464 -0.90 -7.35 -37.47
C ALA A 464 -0.23 -8.50 -38.26
N GLY A 465 -0.12 -8.39 -39.59
CA GLY A 465 0.36 -9.46 -40.48
C GLY A 465 1.63 -9.18 -41.28
N ALA A 466 2.22 -7.98 -41.22
CA ALA A 466 3.42 -7.66 -41.96
C ALA A 466 4.46 -7.02 -41.03
N ALA A 467 5.48 -7.80 -40.67
CA ALA A 467 6.74 -7.23 -40.25
C ALA A 467 7.30 -6.43 -41.44
N GLY A 468 7.27 -5.10 -41.35
CA GLY A 468 7.81 -4.21 -42.38
C GLY A 468 7.64 -2.74 -42.00
N ASP A 469 8.67 -2.18 -41.38
CA ASP A 469 9.19 -0.80 -41.53
C ASP A 469 8.22 0.36 -41.79
N GLY A 470 7.03 0.35 -41.17
CA GLY A 470 6.12 1.48 -41.09
C GLY A 470 5.88 1.83 -39.64
N ALA A 471 6.82 2.56 -39.02
CA ALA A 471 6.62 3.07 -37.67
C ALA A 471 5.43 4.05 -37.68
N ASP A 472 4.28 3.61 -37.17
CA ASP A 472 3.23 4.50 -36.66
C ASP A 472 3.93 5.57 -35.81
N ALA A 473 4.00 6.81 -36.27
CA ALA A 473 4.75 7.87 -35.59
C ALA A 473 4.31 8.11 -34.13
N GLY A 474 3.08 7.68 -33.77
CA GLY A 474 2.57 7.69 -32.39
C GLY A 474 2.95 6.49 -31.52
N ALA A 475 3.42 5.38 -32.11
CA ALA A 475 3.91 4.22 -31.34
C ALA A 475 5.29 4.46 -30.71
N ALA A 476 6.08 5.39 -31.26
CA ALA A 476 7.41 5.75 -30.76
C ALA A 476 7.40 6.54 -29.43
N ASP A 477 6.26 7.14 -29.07
CA ASP A 477 6.10 8.03 -27.90
C ASP A 477 5.25 7.40 -26.78
N ALA A 478 4.81 6.15 -26.96
CA ALA A 478 4.05 5.39 -25.96
C ALA A 478 4.97 4.53 -25.09
N ASP A 479 4.74 4.53 -23.78
CA ASP A 479 5.52 3.74 -22.82
C ASP A 479 5.08 2.28 -22.80
N ILE A 480 3.78 2.06 -23.03
CA ILE A 480 3.16 0.74 -23.15
C ILE A 480 2.35 0.73 -24.45
N VAL A 481 2.58 -0.26 -25.29
CA VAL A 481 1.78 -0.51 -26.50
C VAL A 481 1.08 -1.85 -26.37
N ILE A 482 -0.25 -1.85 -26.37
CA ILE A 482 -1.07 -3.06 -26.32
C ILE A 482 -1.77 -3.19 -27.67
N THR A 483 -1.46 -4.24 -28.42
CA THR A 483 -2.05 -4.49 -29.74
C THR A 483 -2.73 -5.85 -29.74
N GLN A 484 -3.98 -5.91 -30.21
CA GLN A 484 -4.68 -7.18 -30.39
C GLN A 484 -4.09 -7.94 -31.59
N ALA A 485 -3.54 -9.13 -31.32
CA ALA A 485 -2.94 -10.01 -32.31
C ALA A 485 -3.86 -11.18 -32.71
N GLY A 486 -4.94 -11.40 -31.96
CA GLY A 486 -5.96 -12.41 -32.23
C GLY A 486 -7.23 -12.18 -31.39
N PRO A 487 -8.25 -13.05 -31.48
CA PRO A 487 -9.53 -12.87 -30.79
C PRO A 487 -9.40 -12.66 -29.28
N ASP A 488 -8.48 -13.38 -28.64
CA ASP A 488 -8.22 -13.34 -27.21
C ASP A 488 -6.72 -13.10 -26.89
N THR A 489 -5.92 -12.70 -27.89
CA THR A 489 -4.46 -12.59 -27.75
C THR A 489 -4.02 -11.16 -27.98
N VAL A 490 -3.19 -10.64 -27.07
CA VAL A 490 -2.59 -9.30 -27.16
C VAL A 490 -1.08 -9.38 -27.07
N ASP A 491 -0.42 -8.55 -27.86
CA ASP A 491 1.00 -8.27 -27.77
C ASP A 491 1.19 -6.98 -26.98
N ILE A 492 1.95 -7.08 -25.88
CA ILE A 492 2.22 -5.99 -24.95
C ILE A 492 3.69 -5.59 -25.07
N GLY A 493 3.95 -4.46 -25.72
CA GLY A 493 5.26 -3.83 -25.80
C GLY A 493 5.56 -2.93 -24.59
N ILE A 494 6.61 -3.23 -23.84
CA ILE A 494 7.08 -2.43 -22.70
C ILE A 494 8.61 -2.35 -22.76
N ALA A 495 9.17 -1.14 -22.75
CA ALA A 495 10.62 -0.91 -22.69
C ALA A 495 11.44 -1.78 -23.69
N GLY A 496 10.93 -1.92 -24.93
CA GLY A 496 11.55 -2.69 -26.00
C GLY A 496 11.37 -4.21 -25.92
N ARG A 497 10.62 -4.74 -24.95
CA ARG A 497 10.24 -6.16 -24.87
C ARG A 497 8.78 -6.34 -25.24
N VAL A 498 8.47 -7.39 -25.98
CA VAL A 498 7.09 -7.75 -26.35
C VAL A 498 6.69 -9.00 -25.58
N HIS A 499 5.59 -8.90 -24.83
CA HIS A 499 4.96 -10.01 -24.14
C HIS A 499 3.67 -10.40 -24.85
N ARG A 500 3.65 -11.58 -25.45
CA ARG A 500 2.43 -12.15 -26.03
C ARG A 500 1.62 -12.85 -24.95
N VAL A 501 0.40 -12.37 -24.72
CA VAL A 501 -0.45 -12.80 -23.61
C VAL A 501 -1.84 -13.11 -24.13
N ARG A 502 -2.40 -14.24 -23.68
CA ARG A 502 -3.81 -14.54 -23.89
C ARG A 502 -4.62 -13.90 -22.77
N ILE A 503 -5.63 -13.13 -23.12
CA ILE A 503 -6.51 -12.45 -22.17
C ILE A 503 -7.42 -13.48 -21.51
N ASP A 504 -7.47 -13.48 -20.18
CA ASP A 504 -8.47 -14.24 -19.44
C ASP A 504 -9.86 -13.68 -19.79
N LEU A 505 -10.77 -14.49 -20.34
CA LEU A 505 -12.12 -14.03 -20.67
C LEU A 505 -13.09 -14.42 -19.54
N PHE A 506 -13.60 -13.45 -18.79
CA PHE A 506 -14.52 -13.73 -17.69
C PHE A 506 -15.97 -13.43 -18.10
N ARG A 507 -16.85 -14.44 -18.01
CA ARG A 507 -18.28 -14.30 -18.40
C ARG A 507 -18.99 -13.13 -17.70
N VAL A 508 -18.63 -12.86 -16.45
CA VAL A 508 -19.20 -11.75 -15.66
C VAL A 508 -18.87 -10.37 -16.22
N GLU A 509 -17.80 -10.23 -17.00
CA GLU A 509 -17.42 -8.96 -17.64
C GLU A 509 -18.34 -8.64 -18.81
N ASN A 510 -18.95 -9.65 -19.47
CA ASN A 510 -19.77 -9.46 -20.67
C ASN A 510 -20.95 -8.49 -20.45
N ARG A 511 -21.48 -8.40 -19.22
CA ARG A 511 -22.55 -7.44 -18.90
C ARG A 511 -22.14 -5.98 -19.07
N TYR A 512 -20.84 -5.69 -19.01
CA TYR A 512 -20.28 -4.34 -19.13
C TYR A 512 -19.81 -4.01 -20.55
N LEU A 513 -19.85 -4.98 -21.46
CA LEU A 513 -19.36 -4.82 -22.84
C LEU A 513 -20.51 -4.46 -23.79
N ARG A 514 -21.74 -4.89 -23.45
CA ARG A 514 -22.94 -4.67 -24.25
C ARG A 514 -23.22 -3.19 -24.45
N ILE A 515 -23.57 -2.84 -25.68
CA ILE A 515 -24.22 -1.57 -26.00
C ILE A 515 -25.70 -1.76 -25.64
N GLU A 516 -26.31 -0.84 -24.90
CA GLU A 516 -27.71 -0.93 -24.43
C GLU A 516 -28.75 -1.15 -25.55
N SER A 517 -28.37 -1.00 -26.82
CA SER A 517 -29.22 -1.28 -27.99
C SER A 517 -29.60 -2.77 -28.18
N GLU A 518 -28.96 -3.71 -27.49
CA GLU A 518 -29.25 -5.16 -27.62
C GLU A 518 -30.22 -5.68 -26.54
N ALA A 519 -30.69 -4.82 -25.64
CA ALA A 519 -31.75 -5.14 -24.70
C ALA A 519 -33.13 -4.91 -25.34
N ALA A 520 -33.48 -5.70 -26.36
CA ALA A 520 -34.88 -5.84 -26.74
C ALA A 520 -35.62 -6.59 -25.61
N PRO A 521 -36.83 -6.17 -25.20
CA PRO A 521 -37.64 -6.96 -24.28
C PRO A 521 -38.00 -8.28 -24.95
N GLU A 522 -37.91 -9.40 -24.21
CA GLU A 522 -38.46 -10.68 -24.64
C GLU A 522 -39.91 -10.46 -25.09
N PRO A 523 -40.35 -11.01 -26.24
CA PRO A 523 -41.74 -10.93 -26.62
C PRO A 523 -42.55 -11.72 -25.58
N GLU A 524 -43.39 -10.99 -24.86
CA GLU A 524 -44.46 -11.51 -24.04
C GLU A 524 -45.25 -12.50 -24.90
N LEU A 525 -45.18 -13.79 -24.54
CA LEU A 525 -45.99 -14.85 -25.11
C LEU A 525 -47.45 -14.53 -24.83
N ALA A 526 -48.07 -13.80 -25.76
CA ALA A 526 -49.49 -13.58 -25.81
C ALA A 526 -50.19 -14.95 -25.80
N GLY A 527 -51.09 -15.10 -24.84
CA GLY A 527 -51.90 -16.31 -24.68
C GLY A 527 -52.63 -16.66 -25.97
N ALA A 528 -52.58 -17.95 -26.31
CA ALA A 528 -53.53 -18.55 -27.21
C ALA A 528 -54.57 -19.29 -26.36
N ASP A 529 -55.71 -18.64 -26.16
CA ASP A 529 -56.97 -19.34 -25.94
C ASP A 529 -57.31 -20.10 -27.23
N ARG A 530 -57.33 -21.44 -27.15
CA ARG A 530 -58.42 -22.31 -27.66
C ARG A 530 -58.19 -23.76 -27.29
#